data_AF-A0A316NVX7-F1
#
_entry.id   AF-A0A316NVX7-F1
#
_cell.length_a   1.000
_cell.length_b   1.000
_cell.length_c   1.000
_cell.angle_alpha   90.00
_cell.angle_beta   90.00
_cell.angle_gamma   90.00
#
_symmetry.space_group_name_H-M   'P 1'
#
loop_
_entity.id
_entity.type
_entity.pdbx_description
1 polymer ?
#
loop_
_entity_poly.entity_id
_entity_poly.type
_entity_poly.pdbx_seq_one_letter_code
_entity_poly.pdbx_strand_id
1 'polypeptide(L)'
;MKGFLLNLIHFFNNIIISNNAKNTKGFTLAETLLTLGIISIVSAMTLPALIAKWQKTVHVNQMKHTYSVIANAFQMSMQEHGNPKEWDWGADNSKSNLTRVVETYLLPYLSLDTKNTKQPGQYNHYYAARLKNGTTLLFVLDGCTASTCNPISITSLYIIVSAKGNVQPLLHESRDYSREDFILMFDKGNANLTFFNWGGKTREGMKNSSKYACNKNIDKNKRLNCGALIFYDNWEIKDDYPW
;
A
#
# COMPACT_ATOMS: atom_id res chain seq x y z
N MET A 1 27.54 2.73 14.61
CA MET A 1 28.10 1.49 14.02
C MET A 1 29.62 1.39 14.22
N LYS A 2 30.44 2.33 13.70
CA LYS A 2 31.91 2.31 13.88
C LYS A 2 32.37 2.28 15.35
N GLY A 3 31.84 3.16 16.22
CA GLY A 3 32.29 3.24 17.63
C GLY A 3 31.97 2.02 18.49
N PHE A 4 30.80 1.40 18.31
CA PHE A 4 30.41 0.19 19.06
C PHE A 4 31.19 -1.04 18.60
N LEU A 5 31.39 -1.20 17.28
CA LEU A 5 32.22 -2.28 16.73
C LEU A 5 33.69 -2.13 17.14
N LEU A 6 34.24 -0.91 17.17
CA LEU A 6 35.61 -0.67 17.65
C LEU A 6 35.81 -1.05 19.13
N ASN A 7 34.86 -0.70 20.00
CA ASN A 7 34.94 -1.05 21.42
C ASN A 7 34.80 -2.56 21.67
N LEU A 8 33.97 -3.24 20.88
CA LEU A 8 33.86 -4.71 20.94
C LEU A 8 35.17 -5.37 20.49
N ILE A 9 35.76 -4.93 19.38
CA ILE A 9 37.03 -5.46 18.84
C ILE A 9 38.17 -5.28 19.86
N HIS A 10 38.27 -4.13 20.53
CA HIS A 10 39.27 -3.89 21.55
C HIS A 10 39.11 -4.80 22.78
N PHE A 11 37.87 -5.06 23.22
CA PHE A 11 37.60 -5.93 24.36
C PHE A 11 37.97 -7.40 24.06
N PHE A 12 37.75 -7.86 22.82
CA PHE A 12 38.00 -9.25 22.44
C PHE A 12 39.44 -9.55 22.02
N ASN A 13 40.19 -8.57 21.49
CA ASN A 13 41.63 -8.76 21.26
C ASN A 13 42.39 -9.11 22.56
N ASN A 14 41.94 -8.60 23.72
CA ASN A 14 42.53 -8.96 25.01
C ASN A 14 42.17 -10.39 25.47
N ILE A 15 41.05 -10.96 25.00
CA ILE A 15 40.60 -12.31 25.39
C ILE A 15 41.31 -13.38 24.53
N ILE A 16 41.59 -13.09 23.26
CA ILE A 16 42.19 -14.06 22.32
C ILE A 16 43.70 -14.26 22.57
N ILE A 17 44.40 -13.29 23.17
CA ILE A 17 45.87 -13.34 23.35
C ILE A 17 46.32 -14.25 24.52
N SER A 18 45.42 -14.75 25.37
CA SER A 18 45.78 -15.52 26.57
C SER A 18 46.08 -17.02 26.35
N ASN A 19 45.74 -17.61 25.20
CA ASN A 19 45.84 -19.06 25.02
C ASN A 19 47.09 -19.50 24.25
N ASN A 20 48.20 -19.67 24.97
CA ASN A 20 49.34 -20.47 24.52
C ASN A 20 49.08 -21.96 24.85
N ALA A 21 48.45 -22.73 23.95
CA ALA A 21 48.62 -24.19 23.91
C ALA A 21 47.99 -24.90 22.68
N LYS A 22 48.86 -25.66 22.00
CA LYS A 22 48.66 -26.88 21.19
C LYS A 22 47.84 -26.82 19.89
N ASN A 23 48.54 -27.24 18.84
CA ASN A 23 48.15 -27.40 17.44
C ASN A 23 47.19 -28.59 17.24
N THR A 24 45.93 -28.47 17.68
CA THR A 24 44.84 -29.39 17.33
C THR A 24 44.01 -28.81 16.20
N LYS A 25 43.80 -29.56 15.10
CA LYS A 25 43.06 -29.13 13.91
C LYS A 25 41.53 -29.10 14.12
N GLY A 26 41.04 -28.34 15.10
CA GLY A 26 39.62 -28.18 15.37
C GLY A 26 39.31 -26.93 16.19
N PHE A 27 38.15 -26.30 15.95
CA PHE A 27 37.69 -25.16 16.73
C PHE A 27 37.34 -25.60 18.15
N THR A 28 37.79 -24.83 19.15
CA THR A 28 37.38 -25.04 20.54
C THR A 28 35.91 -24.64 20.75
N LEU A 29 35.26 -25.23 21.75
CA LEU A 29 33.89 -24.86 22.13
C LEU A 29 33.76 -23.36 22.49
N ALA A 30 34.80 -22.80 23.11
CA ALA A 30 34.84 -21.38 23.45
C ALA A 30 34.88 -20.48 22.21
N GLU A 31 35.65 -20.85 21.18
CA GLU A 31 35.70 -20.11 19.91
C GLU A 31 34.37 -20.19 19.14
N THR A 32 33.71 -21.35 19.11
CA THR A 32 32.41 -21.49 18.44
C THR A 32 31.30 -20.72 19.17
N LEU A 33 31.29 -20.71 20.50
CA LEU A 33 30.34 -19.90 21.28
C LEU A 33 30.56 -18.39 21.10
N LEU A 34 31.82 -17.94 21.10
CA LEU A 34 32.16 -16.54 20.88
C LEU A 34 31.73 -16.07 19.48
N THR A 35 32.01 -16.87 18.46
CA THR A 35 31.64 -16.56 17.07
C THR A 35 30.13 -16.54 16.86
N LEU A 36 29.38 -17.52 17.38
CA LEU A 36 27.91 -17.51 17.35
C LEU A 36 27.33 -16.32 18.12
N GLY A 37 27.92 -15.95 19.26
CA GLY A 37 27.51 -14.77 20.03
C GLY A 37 27.67 -13.47 19.24
N ILE A 38 28.82 -13.27 18.58
CA ILE A 38 29.09 -12.09 17.75
C ILE A 38 28.13 -12.04 16.55
N ILE A 39 27.96 -13.16 15.84
CA ILE A 39 27.04 -13.23 14.68
C ILE A 39 25.61 -12.92 15.12
N SER A 40 25.18 -13.40 16.28
CA SER A 40 23.83 -13.16 16.81
C SER A 40 23.59 -11.67 17.09
N ILE A 41 24.53 -10.97 17.74
CA ILE A 41 24.43 -9.54 18.03
C ILE A 41 24.39 -8.73 16.73
N VAL A 42 25.31 -9.01 15.80
CA VAL A 42 25.38 -8.28 14.52
C VAL A 42 24.13 -8.53 13.66
N SER A 43 23.63 -9.77 13.63
CA SER A 43 22.41 -10.13 12.90
C SER A 43 21.18 -9.44 13.49
N ALA A 44 21.05 -9.38 14.82
CA ALA A 44 19.94 -8.70 15.47
C ALA A 44 19.84 -7.21 15.12
N MET A 45 20.97 -6.55 14.85
CA MET A 45 21.00 -5.13 14.46
C MET A 45 20.76 -4.91 12.96
N THR A 46 21.12 -5.88 12.11
CA THR A 46 21.12 -5.71 10.64
C THR A 46 19.86 -6.27 9.96
N LEU A 47 19.29 -7.36 10.49
CA LEU A 47 18.10 -7.99 9.94
C LEU A 47 16.87 -7.06 9.89
N PRO A 48 16.56 -6.26 10.93
CA PRO A 48 15.39 -5.37 10.88
C PRO A 48 15.47 -4.34 9.76
N ALA A 49 16.64 -3.72 9.56
CA ALA A 49 16.86 -2.73 8.51
C ALA A 49 16.74 -3.35 7.11
N LEU A 50 17.28 -4.56 6.94
CA LEU A 50 17.19 -5.30 5.69
C LEU A 50 15.73 -5.65 5.37
N ILE A 51 15.00 -6.23 6.34
CA ILE A 51 13.59 -6.60 6.19
C ILE A 51 12.74 -5.37 5.84
N ALA A 52 12.94 -4.24 6.52
CA ALA A 52 12.20 -3.01 6.22
C ALA A 52 12.43 -2.54 4.77
N LYS A 53 13.67 -2.58 4.27
CA LYS A 53 13.99 -2.23 2.87
C LYS A 53 13.34 -3.18 1.87
N TRP A 54 13.35 -4.48 2.16
CA TRP A 54 12.66 -5.48 1.33
C TRP A 54 11.16 -5.23 1.28
N GLN A 55 10.52 -5.01 2.43
CA GLN A 55 9.08 -4.76 2.50
C GLN A 55 8.69 -3.48 1.73
N LYS A 56 9.47 -2.40 1.83
CA LYS A 56 9.29 -1.18 1.03
C LYS A 56 9.31 -1.48 -0.48
N THR A 57 10.30 -2.24 -0.91
CA THR A 57 10.47 -2.62 -2.33
C THR A 57 9.30 -3.47 -2.83
N VAL A 58 8.89 -4.46 -2.04
CA VAL A 58 7.74 -5.32 -2.37
C VAL A 58 6.45 -4.50 -2.46
N HIS A 59 6.21 -3.61 -1.49
CA HIS A 59 5.03 -2.75 -1.47
C HIS A 59 4.94 -1.85 -2.70
N VAL A 60 6.03 -1.15 -3.04
CA VAL A 60 6.09 -0.29 -4.23
C VAL A 60 5.82 -1.09 -5.51
N ASN A 61 6.48 -2.24 -5.67
CA ASN A 61 6.32 -3.08 -6.86
C ASN A 61 4.88 -3.61 -7.00
N GLN A 62 4.27 -4.03 -5.89
CA GLN A 62 2.89 -4.47 -5.86
C GLN A 62 1.92 -3.33 -6.20
N MET A 63 2.15 -2.13 -5.65
CA MET A 63 1.34 -0.95 -5.97
C MET A 63 1.45 -0.58 -7.45
N LYS A 64 2.68 -0.54 -8.00
CA LYS A 64 2.94 -0.23 -9.41
C LYS A 64 2.29 -1.23 -10.35
N HIS A 65 2.41 -2.52 -10.04
CA HIS A 65 1.76 -3.59 -10.81
C HIS A 65 0.23 -3.43 -10.79
N THR A 66 -0.37 -3.28 -9.61
CA THR A 66 -1.83 -3.17 -9.49
C THR A 66 -2.36 -1.89 -10.14
N TYR A 67 -1.67 -0.76 -10.00
CA TYR A 67 -1.99 0.47 -10.73
C TYR A 67 -2.00 0.22 -12.24
N SER A 68 -0.97 -0.45 -12.77
CA SER A 68 -0.86 -0.74 -14.20
C SER A 68 -1.98 -1.67 -14.68
N VAL A 69 -2.32 -2.72 -13.91
CA VAL A 69 -3.43 -3.62 -14.23
C VAL A 69 -4.76 -2.87 -14.30
N ILE A 70 -5.04 -2.01 -13.31
CA ILE A 70 -6.28 -1.23 -13.27
C ILE A 70 -6.31 -0.18 -14.38
N ALA A 71 -5.20 0.53 -14.61
CA ALA A 71 -5.08 1.51 -15.68
C ALA A 71 -5.33 0.85 -17.05
N ASN A 72 -4.71 -0.30 -17.31
CA ASN A 72 -4.93 -1.05 -18.54
C ASN A 72 -6.39 -1.51 -18.70
N ALA A 73 -7.04 -1.94 -17.61
CA ALA A 73 -8.45 -2.32 -17.63
C ALA A 73 -9.35 -1.13 -18.02
N PHE A 74 -9.10 0.07 -17.49
CA PHE A 74 -9.82 1.27 -17.92
C PHE A 74 -9.55 1.63 -19.38
N GLN A 75 -8.30 1.49 -19.85
CA GLN A 75 -7.98 1.74 -21.25
C GLN A 75 -8.75 0.79 -22.20
N MET A 76 -8.79 -0.51 -21.89
CA MET A 76 -9.56 -1.49 -22.65
C MET A 76 -11.07 -1.15 -22.65
N SER A 77 -11.60 -0.79 -21.48
CA SER A 77 -12.99 -0.37 -21.35
C SER A 77 -13.33 0.85 -22.20
N MET A 78 -12.46 1.86 -22.22
CA MET A 78 -12.66 3.05 -23.05
C MET A 78 -12.56 2.75 -24.55
N GLN A 79 -11.79 1.74 -24.95
CA GLN A 79 -11.71 1.32 -26.35
C GLN A 79 -13.01 0.65 -26.82
N GLU A 80 -13.66 -0.14 -25.95
CA GLU A 80 -14.90 -0.85 -26.31
C GLU A 80 -16.16 -0.02 -26.09
N HIS A 81 -16.21 0.76 -25.01
CA HIS A 81 -17.40 1.52 -24.59
C HIS A 81 -17.32 3.02 -24.85
N GLY A 82 -16.21 3.52 -25.40
CA GLY A 82 -16.02 4.92 -25.70
C GLY A 82 -15.81 5.80 -24.45
N ASN A 83 -16.29 7.04 -24.52
CA ASN A 83 -15.98 8.05 -23.51
C ASN A 83 -16.63 7.72 -22.15
N PRO A 84 -15.87 7.69 -21.04
CA PRO A 84 -16.41 7.44 -19.72
C PRO A 84 -17.55 8.36 -19.29
N LYS A 85 -17.67 9.57 -19.85
CA LYS A 85 -18.82 10.46 -19.57
C LYS A 85 -20.17 9.86 -19.96
N GLU A 86 -20.18 8.99 -20.97
CA GLU A 86 -21.37 8.41 -21.59
C GLU A 86 -21.72 7.03 -21.04
N TRP A 87 -20.88 6.48 -20.14
CA TRP A 87 -21.16 5.23 -19.47
C TRP A 87 -22.41 5.32 -18.59
N ASP A 88 -23.05 4.18 -18.33
CA ASP A 88 -24.22 4.09 -17.48
C ASP A 88 -23.84 4.12 -15.99
N TRP A 89 -23.55 5.33 -15.50
CA TRP A 89 -23.23 5.60 -14.09
C TRP A 89 -24.44 5.52 -13.16
N GLY A 90 -25.65 5.61 -13.69
CA GLY A 90 -26.89 5.74 -12.93
C GLY A 90 -27.15 7.14 -12.34
N ALA A 91 -28.25 7.25 -11.60
CA ALA A 91 -28.76 8.52 -11.08
C ALA A 91 -28.39 8.80 -9.62
N ASP A 92 -27.84 7.80 -8.91
CA ASP A 92 -27.45 7.89 -7.49
C ASP A 92 -26.24 7.00 -7.17
N ASN A 93 -25.65 7.20 -5.99
CA ASN A 93 -24.51 6.41 -5.50
C ASN A 93 -24.94 5.04 -4.90
N SER A 94 -26.07 4.50 -5.35
CA SER A 94 -26.58 3.21 -4.88
C SER A 94 -25.67 2.05 -5.26
N LYS A 95 -25.73 0.97 -4.46
CA LYS A 95 -24.97 -0.26 -4.75
C LYS A 95 -25.32 -0.86 -6.12
N SER A 96 -26.58 -0.74 -6.55
CA SER A 96 -27.01 -1.24 -7.86
C SER A 96 -26.30 -0.55 -9.01
N ASN A 97 -26.16 0.77 -8.94
CA ASN A 97 -25.45 1.54 -9.98
C ASN A 97 -23.97 1.24 -9.95
N LEU A 98 -23.37 1.19 -8.76
CA LEU A 98 -21.97 0.76 -8.59
C LEU A 98 -21.72 -0.62 -9.20
N THR A 99 -22.60 -1.58 -8.91
CA THR A 99 -22.49 -2.95 -9.42
C THR A 99 -22.55 -2.96 -10.94
N ARG A 100 -23.48 -2.22 -11.53
CA ARG A 100 -23.59 -2.07 -12.99
C ARG A 100 -22.31 -1.52 -13.61
N VAL A 101 -21.82 -0.39 -13.08
CA VAL A 101 -20.60 0.26 -13.59
C VAL A 101 -19.40 -0.67 -13.51
N VAL A 102 -19.19 -1.28 -12.36
CA VAL A 102 -18.02 -2.13 -12.11
C VAL A 102 -18.09 -3.41 -12.94
N GLU A 103 -19.24 -4.10 -12.96
CA GLU A 103 -19.41 -5.37 -13.67
C GLU A 103 -19.39 -5.22 -15.20
N THR A 104 -19.89 -4.10 -15.74
CA THR A 104 -19.88 -3.85 -17.19
C THR A 104 -18.53 -3.30 -17.64
N TYR A 105 -18.03 -2.24 -16.99
CA TYR A 105 -16.91 -1.46 -17.55
C TYR A 105 -15.54 -1.85 -17.01
N LEU A 106 -15.42 -2.63 -15.94
CA LEU A 106 -14.10 -2.85 -15.33
C LEU A 106 -13.76 -4.32 -15.09
N LEU A 107 -14.68 -5.09 -14.48
CA LEU A 107 -14.43 -6.49 -14.16
C LEU A 107 -14.08 -7.39 -15.36
N PRO A 108 -14.65 -7.22 -16.57
CA PRO A 108 -14.32 -8.08 -17.71
C PRO A 108 -12.84 -8.04 -18.10
N TYR A 109 -12.18 -6.90 -17.85
CA TYR A 109 -10.78 -6.67 -18.19
C TYR A 109 -9.82 -6.99 -17.03
N LEU A 110 -10.33 -7.52 -15.92
CA LEU A 110 -9.54 -7.89 -14.75
C LEU A 110 -9.50 -9.41 -14.56
N SER A 111 -8.33 -9.92 -14.19
CA SER A 111 -8.16 -11.33 -13.82
C SER A 111 -8.66 -11.58 -12.39
N LEU A 112 -9.95 -11.89 -12.26
CA LEU A 112 -10.61 -12.11 -10.97
C LEU A 112 -10.53 -13.56 -10.50
N ASP A 113 -10.53 -13.71 -9.18
CA ASP A 113 -10.74 -14.96 -8.44
C ASP A 113 -12.15 -14.98 -7.84
N THR A 114 -12.53 -13.92 -7.13
CA THR A 114 -13.88 -13.76 -6.56
C THR A 114 -14.46 -12.38 -6.86
N LYS A 115 -15.80 -12.29 -6.91
CA LYS A 115 -16.54 -11.05 -7.13
C LYS A 115 -17.76 -10.96 -6.22
N ASN A 116 -18.19 -9.74 -5.92
CA ASN A 116 -19.32 -9.41 -5.05
C ASN A 116 -19.24 -10.08 -3.65
N THR A 117 -18.05 -10.07 -3.05
CA THR A 117 -17.84 -10.62 -1.71
C THR A 117 -18.59 -9.78 -0.68
N LYS A 118 -19.42 -10.42 0.15
CA LYS A 118 -20.16 -9.72 1.22
C LYS A 118 -19.17 -9.03 2.16
N GLN A 119 -19.37 -7.73 2.37
CA GLN A 119 -18.61 -6.96 3.35
C GLN A 119 -19.18 -7.22 4.75
N PRO A 120 -18.35 -7.24 5.80
CA PRO A 120 -18.84 -7.34 7.17
C PRO A 120 -19.65 -6.10 7.57
N GLY A 121 -20.84 -6.29 8.17
CA GLY A 121 -21.67 -5.20 8.71
C GLY A 121 -22.65 -4.54 7.73
N GLN A 122 -23.16 -3.34 8.07
CA GLN A 122 -24.15 -2.57 7.29
C GLN A 122 -23.55 -1.80 6.09
N TYR A 123 -22.29 -2.05 5.71
CA TYR A 123 -21.58 -1.31 4.67
C TYR A 123 -21.88 -1.83 3.26
N ASN A 124 -23.17 -1.91 2.92
CA ASN A 124 -23.65 -2.48 1.65
C ASN A 124 -23.46 -1.55 0.43
N HIS A 125 -22.73 -0.44 0.56
CA HIS A 125 -22.49 0.52 -0.54
C HIS A 125 -21.20 0.24 -1.32
N TYR A 126 -20.41 -0.76 -0.90
CA TYR A 126 -19.19 -1.17 -1.59
C TYR A 126 -19.43 -2.40 -2.46
N TYR A 127 -18.67 -2.48 -3.55
CA TYR A 127 -18.52 -3.70 -4.35
C TYR A 127 -17.10 -4.22 -4.16
N ALA A 128 -16.94 -5.47 -3.74
CA ALA A 128 -15.62 -6.06 -3.54
C ALA A 128 -15.34 -7.15 -4.58
N ALA A 129 -14.14 -7.08 -5.16
CA ALA A 129 -13.61 -8.10 -6.05
C ALA A 129 -12.19 -8.48 -5.62
N ARG A 130 -11.80 -9.73 -5.84
CA ARG A 130 -10.44 -10.20 -5.57
C ARG A 130 -9.77 -10.60 -6.88
N LEU A 131 -8.57 -10.09 -7.10
CA LEU A 131 -7.72 -10.49 -8.22
C LEU A 131 -7.10 -11.87 -7.94
N LYS A 132 -6.75 -12.60 -9.00
CA LYS A 132 -6.05 -13.91 -8.90
C LYS A 132 -4.73 -13.86 -8.13
N ASN A 133 -4.08 -12.69 -8.09
CA ASN A 133 -2.85 -12.48 -7.32
C ASN A 133 -3.10 -12.26 -5.81
N GLY A 134 -4.34 -12.39 -5.34
CA GLY A 134 -4.73 -12.24 -3.94
C GLY A 134 -5.07 -10.82 -3.51
N THR A 135 -4.84 -9.80 -4.34
CA THR A 135 -5.17 -8.39 -4.06
C THR A 135 -6.67 -8.18 -4.09
N THR A 136 -7.22 -7.48 -3.10
CA THR A 136 -8.65 -7.12 -3.06
C THR A 136 -8.86 -5.68 -3.50
N LEU A 137 -9.89 -5.47 -4.31
CA LEU A 137 -10.37 -4.18 -4.78
C LEU A 137 -11.75 -3.93 -4.16
N LEU A 138 -11.91 -2.83 -3.44
CA LEU A 138 -13.22 -2.32 -3.04
C LEU A 138 -13.54 -1.09 -3.87
N PHE A 139 -14.68 -1.12 -4.54
CA PHE A 139 -15.18 -0.02 -5.34
C PHE A 139 -16.26 0.73 -4.58
N VAL A 140 -16.29 2.06 -4.75
CA VAL A 140 -17.35 2.93 -4.25
C VAL A 140 -17.51 4.13 -5.18
N LEU A 141 -18.75 4.49 -5.49
CA LEU A 141 -19.04 5.69 -6.27
C LEU A 141 -18.92 6.92 -5.37
N ASP A 142 -18.19 7.93 -5.86
CA ASP A 142 -18.29 9.28 -5.31
C ASP A 142 -19.57 9.92 -5.82
N GLY A 143 -20.26 10.62 -4.95
CA GLY A 143 -21.47 11.30 -5.32
C GLY A 143 -22.16 11.92 -4.12
N CYS A 144 -22.87 12.98 -4.41
CA CYS A 144 -23.72 13.64 -3.44
C CYS A 144 -25.11 13.01 -3.47
N THR A 145 -25.71 12.78 -2.30
CA THR A 145 -27.08 12.29 -2.16
C THR A 145 -28.08 13.44 -2.34
N ALA A 146 -29.37 13.12 -2.53
CA ALA A 146 -30.44 14.14 -2.58
C ALA A 146 -30.45 15.09 -1.36
N SER A 147 -29.90 14.66 -0.23
CA SER A 147 -29.77 15.46 1.00
C SER A 147 -28.56 16.41 1.00
N THR A 148 -27.66 16.33 0.02
CA THR A 148 -26.41 17.10 -0.02
C THR A 148 -26.22 17.89 -1.32
N CYS A 149 -26.94 17.56 -2.39
CA CYS A 149 -26.92 18.32 -3.64
C CYS A 149 -28.20 18.10 -4.47
N ASN A 150 -28.48 19.06 -5.35
CA ASN A 150 -29.49 18.93 -6.41
C ASN A 150 -29.01 19.73 -7.65
N PRO A 151 -28.77 19.09 -8.81
CA PRO A 151 -28.98 17.68 -9.11
C PRO A 151 -27.92 16.76 -8.47
N ILE A 152 -28.30 15.49 -8.25
CA ILE A 152 -27.35 14.42 -7.89
C ILE A 152 -26.33 14.27 -9.01
N SER A 153 -25.06 14.20 -8.65
CA SER A 153 -24.00 13.90 -9.62
C SER A 153 -23.00 12.90 -9.05
N ILE A 154 -22.68 11.93 -9.89
CA ILE A 154 -21.57 10.99 -9.71
C ILE A 154 -20.39 11.57 -10.49
N THR A 155 -19.27 11.77 -9.83
CA THR A 155 -18.09 12.41 -10.45
C THR A 155 -16.97 11.40 -10.70
N SER A 156 -16.76 10.53 -9.73
CA SER A 156 -15.58 9.65 -9.69
C SER A 156 -15.94 8.27 -9.15
N LEU A 157 -15.15 7.28 -9.55
CA LEU A 157 -15.12 5.94 -8.96
C LEU A 157 -13.88 5.83 -8.07
N TYR A 158 -14.06 5.63 -6.77
CA TYR A 158 -12.96 5.29 -5.88
C TYR A 158 -12.73 3.78 -5.84
N ILE A 159 -11.44 3.42 -5.82
CA ILE A 159 -10.98 2.04 -5.77
C ILE A 159 -10.00 1.94 -4.60
N ILE A 160 -10.42 1.29 -3.53
CA ILE A 160 -9.56 0.98 -2.40
C ILE A 160 -8.89 -0.36 -2.70
N VAL A 161 -7.58 -0.33 -2.83
CA VAL A 161 -6.77 -1.51 -3.11
C VAL A 161 -6.16 -1.99 -1.81
N SER A 162 -6.30 -3.28 -1.51
CA SER A 162 -5.69 -3.93 -0.35
C SER A 162 -4.83 -5.12 -0.75
N ALA A 163 -3.53 -5.04 -0.45
CA ALA A 163 -2.59 -6.13 -0.67
C ALA A 163 -2.88 -7.36 0.22
N LYS A 164 -3.40 -7.13 1.44
CA LYS A 164 -3.71 -8.19 2.41
C LYS A 164 -5.14 -8.72 2.34
N GLY A 165 -5.91 -8.25 1.36
CA GLY A 165 -7.28 -8.68 1.16
C GLY A 165 -8.27 -8.12 2.18
N ASN A 166 -7.97 -6.96 2.78
CA ASN A 166 -8.86 -6.30 3.72
C ASN A 166 -10.11 -5.79 3.00
N VAL A 167 -11.29 -6.19 3.51
CA VAL A 167 -12.63 -5.84 3.02
C VAL A 167 -13.36 -4.88 3.95
N GLN A 168 -12.66 -4.22 4.87
CA GLN A 168 -13.27 -3.26 5.78
C GLN A 168 -13.46 -1.89 5.09
N PRO A 169 -14.34 -0.99 5.59
CA PRO A 169 -14.52 0.34 5.02
C PRO A 169 -13.24 1.20 4.97
N LEU A 170 -13.30 2.30 4.22
CA LEU A 170 -12.19 3.21 3.95
C LEU A 170 -11.40 3.62 5.21
N LEU A 171 -12.08 4.03 6.29
CA LEU A 171 -11.43 4.56 7.49
C LEU A 171 -11.38 3.55 8.65
N HIS A 172 -11.61 2.27 8.39
CA HIS A 172 -11.57 1.25 9.44
C HIS A 172 -10.14 1.11 10.01
N GLU A 173 -10.00 0.91 11.32
CA GLU A 173 -8.70 0.86 12.04
C GLU A 173 -7.75 -0.24 11.56
N SER A 174 -8.28 -1.29 10.94
CA SER A 174 -7.48 -2.37 10.36
C SER A 174 -6.75 -1.98 9.07
N ARG A 175 -7.10 -0.84 8.46
CA ARG A 175 -6.46 -0.32 7.23
C ARG A 175 -5.09 0.27 7.55
N ASP A 176 -4.15 0.10 6.62
CA ASP A 176 -2.84 0.75 6.68
C ASP A 176 -2.46 1.32 5.32
N TYR A 177 -2.75 2.61 5.13
CA TYR A 177 -2.43 3.31 3.88
C TYR A 177 -0.95 3.64 3.72
N SER A 178 -0.12 3.40 4.74
CA SER A 178 1.32 3.57 4.63
C SER A 178 2.03 2.32 4.09
N ARG A 179 1.44 1.14 4.26
CA ARG A 179 2.13 -0.14 4.00
C ARG A 179 1.37 -1.18 3.21
N GLU A 180 0.04 -1.11 3.17
CA GLU A 180 -0.78 -2.26 2.73
C GLU A 180 -1.90 -1.88 1.78
N ASP A 181 -2.47 -0.70 2.00
CA ASP A 181 -3.62 -0.20 1.27
C ASP A 181 -3.27 1.09 0.52
N PHE A 182 -3.96 1.35 -0.58
CA PHE A 182 -3.92 2.65 -1.26
C PHE A 182 -5.24 2.87 -1.99
N ILE A 183 -5.50 4.12 -2.37
CA ILE A 183 -6.75 4.49 -3.02
C ILE A 183 -6.44 5.09 -4.38
N LEU A 184 -7.13 4.59 -5.38
CA LEU A 184 -7.20 5.17 -6.70
C LEU A 184 -8.56 5.84 -6.89
N MET A 185 -8.57 6.85 -7.74
CA MET A 185 -9.75 7.59 -8.15
C MET A 185 -9.74 7.66 -9.66
N PHE A 186 -10.82 7.16 -10.28
CA PHE A 186 -11.07 7.33 -11.69
C PHE A 186 -12.09 8.45 -11.88
N ASP A 187 -11.66 9.52 -12.55
CA ASP A 187 -12.50 10.68 -12.85
C ASP A 187 -13.18 10.47 -14.20
N LYS A 188 -14.52 10.44 -14.22
CA LYS A 188 -15.29 10.20 -15.45
C LYS A 188 -15.17 11.35 -16.45
N GLY A 189 -14.96 12.57 -15.96
CA GLY A 189 -14.91 13.79 -16.77
C GLY A 189 -13.59 13.94 -17.52
N ASN A 190 -12.50 13.58 -16.86
CA ASN A 190 -11.14 13.64 -17.38
C ASN A 190 -10.67 12.30 -17.96
N ALA A 191 -11.45 11.23 -17.79
CA ALA A 191 -11.11 9.87 -18.20
C ALA A 191 -9.72 9.42 -17.68
N ASN A 192 -9.42 9.77 -16.42
CA ASN A 192 -8.08 9.61 -15.86
C ASN A 192 -8.10 8.87 -14.53
N LEU A 193 -7.14 7.95 -14.37
CA LEU A 193 -6.91 7.21 -13.14
C LEU A 193 -5.76 7.85 -12.36
N THR A 194 -6.08 8.33 -11.16
CA THR A 194 -5.12 8.99 -10.27
C THR A 194 -5.13 8.37 -8.90
N PHE A 195 -4.08 8.60 -8.11
CA PHE A 195 -4.11 8.29 -6.69
C PHE A 195 -4.95 9.32 -5.93
N PHE A 196 -5.63 8.87 -4.87
CA PHE A 196 -6.31 9.77 -3.96
C PHE A 196 -5.33 10.81 -3.42
N ASN A 197 -5.70 12.08 -3.57
CA ASN A 197 -4.85 13.18 -3.18
C ASN A 197 -5.66 14.41 -2.78
N TRP A 198 -5.71 14.67 -1.47
CA TRP A 198 -6.25 15.90 -0.90
C TRP A 198 -5.15 16.87 -0.40
N GLY A 199 -3.91 16.61 -0.80
CA GLY A 199 -2.74 17.44 -0.52
C GLY A 199 -2.37 18.41 -1.65
N GLY A 200 -3.07 18.39 -2.78
CA GLY A 200 -2.77 19.23 -3.93
C GLY A 200 -1.53 18.76 -4.71
N LYS A 201 -0.89 19.66 -5.45
CA LYS A 201 0.17 19.30 -6.42
C LYS A 201 1.58 19.26 -5.85
N THR A 202 1.75 19.54 -4.56
CA THR A 202 3.06 19.60 -3.91
C THR A 202 3.28 18.41 -2.99
N ARG A 203 4.54 17.96 -2.92
CA ARG A 203 4.95 16.91 -1.99
C ARG A 203 4.62 17.24 -0.54
N GLU A 204 4.88 18.48 -0.12
CA GLU A 204 4.60 18.94 1.24
C GLU A 204 3.10 18.99 1.54
N GLY A 205 2.25 19.31 0.56
CA GLY A 205 0.81 19.25 0.75
C GLY A 205 0.30 17.82 0.96
N MET A 206 0.83 16.84 0.23
CA MET A 206 0.51 15.41 0.44
C MET A 206 0.93 14.92 1.83
N LYS A 207 2.05 15.43 2.35
CA LYS A 207 2.57 15.10 3.68
C LYS A 207 1.86 15.80 4.83
N ASN A 208 1.38 17.04 4.64
CA ASN A 208 0.95 17.89 5.76
C ASN A 208 -0.53 18.31 5.70
N SER A 209 -1.29 17.92 4.68
CA SER A 209 -2.76 18.14 4.64
C SER A 209 -3.43 17.49 5.85
N SER A 210 -3.97 18.30 6.77
CA SER A 210 -4.28 17.87 8.14
C SER A 210 -5.23 16.67 8.27
N LYS A 211 -6.12 16.45 7.30
CA LYS A 211 -7.12 15.38 7.37
C LYS A 211 -6.61 14.02 6.92
N TYR A 212 -5.84 13.96 5.83
CA TYR A 212 -5.38 12.71 5.21
C TYR A 212 -3.91 12.67 4.82
N ALA A 213 -3.12 13.52 5.47
CA ALA A 213 -1.68 13.62 5.34
C ALA A 213 -1.00 12.25 5.42
N CYS A 214 -0.03 12.02 4.53
CA CYS A 214 0.91 10.93 4.69
C CYS A 214 1.97 11.30 5.74
N ASN A 215 1.58 11.25 7.01
CA ASN A 215 2.42 11.65 8.14
C ASN A 215 2.30 10.67 9.31
N LYS A 216 3.41 10.45 10.02
CA LYS A 216 3.48 9.55 11.18
C LYS A 216 2.54 9.94 12.32
N ASN A 217 2.21 11.23 12.43
CA ASN A 217 1.31 11.77 13.44
C ASN A 217 -0.18 11.53 13.15
N ILE A 218 -0.50 11.05 11.94
CA ILE A 218 -1.86 10.66 11.54
C ILE A 218 -1.98 9.14 11.70
N ASP A 219 -3.14 8.65 12.14
CA ASP A 219 -3.41 7.22 12.22
C ASP A 219 -3.27 6.55 10.85
N LYS A 220 -2.70 5.34 10.80
CA LYS A 220 -2.42 4.61 9.54
C LYS A 220 -3.63 4.44 8.61
N ASN A 221 -4.84 4.31 9.16
CA ASN A 221 -6.11 4.20 8.44
C ASN A 221 -6.63 5.53 7.89
N LYS A 222 -5.97 6.65 8.19
CA LYS A 222 -6.33 7.99 7.71
C LYS A 222 -5.27 8.59 6.78
N ARG A 223 -4.11 7.95 6.57
CA ARG A 223 -3.01 8.45 5.72
C ARG A 223 -3.26 8.27 4.22
N LEU A 224 -4.42 8.71 3.72
CA LEU A 224 -4.91 8.37 2.38
C LEU A 224 -4.02 8.90 1.24
N ASN A 225 -3.29 10.00 1.48
CA ASN A 225 -2.39 10.59 0.47
C ASN A 225 -1.11 9.78 0.23
N CYS A 226 -0.82 8.73 1.00
CA CYS A 226 0.46 8.03 0.92
C CYS A 226 0.72 7.38 -0.46
N GLY A 227 -0.31 6.82 -1.10
CA GLY A 227 -0.17 6.31 -2.47
C GLY A 227 0.21 7.40 -3.48
N ALA A 228 -0.41 8.58 -3.37
CA ALA A 228 -0.06 9.73 -4.21
C ALA A 228 1.37 10.24 -3.94
N LEU A 229 1.82 10.21 -2.68
CA LEU A 229 3.18 10.60 -2.31
C LEU A 229 4.23 9.66 -2.93
N ILE A 230 4.02 8.35 -2.85
CA ILE A 230 4.91 7.35 -3.49
C ILE A 230 4.93 7.56 -5.00
N PHE A 231 3.77 7.76 -5.62
CA PHE A 231 3.67 8.02 -7.06
C PHE A 231 4.39 9.30 -7.47
N TYR A 232 4.25 10.38 -6.69
CA TYR A 232 4.92 11.66 -6.89
C TYR A 232 6.45 11.53 -6.74
N ASP A 233 6.91 10.73 -5.78
CA ASP A 233 8.32 10.41 -5.56
C ASP A 233 8.86 9.37 -6.56
N ASN A 234 8.27 9.25 -7.75
CA ASN A 234 8.67 8.31 -8.81
C ASN A 234 8.78 6.86 -8.34
N TRP A 235 7.81 6.41 -7.53
CA TRP A 235 7.78 5.07 -6.94
C TRP A 235 8.90 4.82 -5.92
N GLU A 236 9.35 5.86 -5.21
CA GLU A 236 10.37 5.75 -4.17
C GLU A 236 9.79 6.08 -2.78
N ILE A 237 10.13 5.27 -1.79
CA ILE A 237 9.80 5.54 -0.38
C ILE A 237 11.01 6.23 0.28
N LYS A 238 10.93 7.56 0.38
CA LYS A 238 11.96 8.39 1.02
C LYS A 238 11.98 8.22 2.54
N ASP A 239 13.05 8.68 3.18
CA ASP A 239 13.28 8.50 4.62
C ASP A 239 12.25 9.18 5.52
N ASP A 240 11.60 10.24 5.03
CA ASP A 240 10.55 10.98 5.74
C ASP A 240 9.15 10.37 5.57
N TYR A 241 9.03 9.30 4.77
CA TYR A 241 7.78 8.55 4.62
C TYR A 241 7.42 7.86 5.94
N PRO A 242 6.15 7.87 6.37
CA PRO A 242 5.73 7.28 7.64
C PRO A 242 5.60 5.75 7.50
N TRP A 243 6.72 5.07 7.22
CA TRP A 243 6.81 3.62 7.09
C TRP A 243 6.40 2.98 8.40
#